data_AF-A0A841GZB5-F1
#
_entry.id   AF-A0A841GZB5-F1
#
_cell.length_a   1.000
_cell.length_b   1.000
_cell.length_c   1.000
_cell.angle_alpha   90.00
_cell.angle_beta   90.00
_cell.angle_gamma   90.00
#
_symmetry.space_group_name_H-M   'P 1'
#
loop_
_entity.id
_entity.type
_entity.pdbx_description
1 polymer ?
#
loop_
_entity_poly.entity_id
_entity_poly.type
_entity_poly.pdbx_seq_one_letter_code
_entity_poly.pdbx_strand_id
1 'polypeptide(L)' 'MIAPDGRVRGTVSMPGDLNVTQIGADWVLGIAMDADNVERVRLHRLARTAAPR' A
#
# COMPACT_ATOMS: atom_id res chain seq x y z
N MET A 1 5.06 7.98 -1.12
CA MET A 1 5.96 7.95 -2.30
C MET A 1 6.68 9.29 -2.40
N ILE A 2 8.00 9.29 -2.64
CA ILE A 2 8.80 10.51 -2.78
C ILE A 2 9.00 10.79 -4.29
N ALA A 3 8.79 12.02 -4.73
CA ALA A 3 9.05 12.48 -6.09
C ALA A 3 10.57 12.59 -6.35
N PRO A 4 11.02 12.62 -7.61
CA PRO A 4 12.45 12.77 -7.94
C PRO A 4 13.09 14.04 -7.38
N ASP A 5 12.29 15.04 -7.01
CA ASP A 5 12.69 16.29 -6.35
C ASP A 5 12.72 16.19 -4.81
N GLY A 6 12.51 15.00 -4.24
CA GLY A 6 12.47 14.78 -2.79
C GLY A 6 11.12 15.10 -2.13
N ARG A 7 10.10 15.55 -2.87
CA ARG A 7 8.81 15.91 -2.27
C ARG A 7 7.91 14.70 -2.06
N VAL A 8 7.17 14.69 -0.96
CA VAL A 8 6.11 13.68 -0.74
C VAL A 8 5.02 13.85 -1.80
N ARG A 9 4.77 12.81 -2.60
CA ARG A 9 3.69 12.80 -3.61
C ARG A 9 2.30 12.54 -3.02
N GLY A 10 2.25 11.97 -1.82
CA GLY A 10 1.01 11.62 -1.14
C GLY A 10 1.19 10.49 -0.14
N THR A 11 0.11 10.26 0.60
CA THR A 11 -0.05 9.18 1.59
C THR A 11 -1.05 8.16 1.08
N VAL A 12 -0.93 6.91 1.53
CA VAL A 12 -1.88 5.84 1.27
C VAL A 12 -2.25 5.18 2.59
N SER A 13 -3.54 4.91 2.79
CA SER A 13 -4.00 4.11 3.92
C SER A 13 -3.78 2.64 3.60
N MET A 14 -3.01 1.96 4.44
CA MET A 14 -2.74 0.52 4.30
C MET A 14 -3.61 -0.28 5.27
N PRO A 15 -3.93 -1.55 4.95
CA PRO A 15 -4.42 -2.51 5.94
C PRO A 15 -3.41 -2.64 7.09
N GLY A 16 -3.88 -2.65 8.34
CA GLY A 16 -3.02 -2.63 9.53
C GLY A 16 -2.15 -3.88 9.71
N ASP A 17 -2.51 -4.97 9.04
CA ASP A 17 -1.87 -6.28 9.03
C ASP A 17 -0.91 -6.50 7.85
N LEU A 18 -0.77 -5.51 6.94
CA LEU A 18 0.03 -5.67 5.73
C LEU A 18 1.48 -5.20 5.91
N ASN A 19 2.42 -6.15 5.87
CA ASN A 19 3.84 -5.85 5.73
C ASN A 19 4.18 -5.65 4.24
N VAL A 20 4.46 -4.40 3.86
CA VAL A 20 4.72 -4.02 2.46
C VAL A 20 6.11 -4.48 2.02
N THR A 21 6.15 -5.25 0.93
CA THR A 21 7.41 -5.76 0.37
C THR A 21 7.78 -5.08 -0.95
N GLN A 22 6.80 -4.65 -1.75
CA GLN A 22 7.04 -3.97 -3.01
C GLN A 22 5.95 -2.94 -3.33
N ILE A 23 6.35 -1.85 -3.98
CA ILE A 23 5.45 -0.77 -4.41
C ILE A 23 5.65 -0.56 -5.91
N GLY A 24 4.57 -0.68 -6.67
CA GLY A 24 4.51 -0.36 -8.10
C GLY A 24 3.99 1.06 -8.36
N ALA A 25 3.70 1.34 -9.63
CA ALA A 25 3.16 2.65 -10.04
C ALA A 25 1.73 2.89 -9.51
N ASP A 26 0.91 1.84 -9.52
CA ASP A 26 -0.51 1.87 -9.18
C ASP A 26 -0.92 0.68 -8.30
N TRP A 27 0.03 0.00 -7.66
CA TRP A 27 -0.24 -1.15 -6.80
C TRP A 27 0.78 -1.29 -5.68
N VAL A 28 0.42 -2.08 -4.66
CA VAL A 28 1.24 -2.42 -3.50
C VAL A 28 1.13 -3.92 -3.26
N LEU A 29 2.28 -4.57 -3.09
CA LEU A 29 2.38 -5.98 -2.73
C LEU A 29 2.90 -6.07 -1.30
N GLY A 30 2.32 -6.99 -0.53
CA GLY A 30 2.80 -7.28 0.80
C GLY A 30 2.41 -8.66 1.28
N ILE A 31 2.88 -8.99 2.47
CA ILE A 31 2.52 -10.20 3.20
C ILE A 31 1.62 -9.78 4.35
N ALA A 32 0.49 -10.46 4.51
CA ALA A 32 -0.42 -10.28 5.63
C ALA A 32 -0.69 -11.63 6.29
N MET A 33 -0.90 -11.60 7.60
CA MET A 33 -1.33 -12.78 8.33
C MET A 33 -2.85 -12.91 8.24
N ASP A 34 -3.37 -14.11 7.98
CA ASP A 34 -4.81 -14.36 8.03
C ASP A 34 -5.30 -14.84 9.41
N ALA A 35 -6.59 -15.14 9.52
CA ALA A 35 -7.22 -15.57 10.77
C ALA A 35 -6.68 -16.91 11.29
N ASP A 36 -6.06 -17.72 10.42
CA ASP A 36 -5.49 -19.02 10.76
C ASP A 36 -3.98 -18.91 11.07
N ASN A 37 -3.47 -17.68 11.19
CA ASN A 37 -2.06 -17.38 11.42
C ASN A 37 -1.15 -17.90 10.31
N VAL A 38 -1.64 -17.87 9.06
CA VAL A 38 -0.88 -18.24 7.86
C VAL A 38 -0.51 -16.99 7.06
N GLU A 39 0.73 -16.93 6.58
CA GLU A 39 1.19 -15.87 5.71
C GLU A 39 0.51 -15.95 4.33
N ARG A 40 -0.07 -14.82 3.91
CA ARG A 40 -0.61 -14.67 2.55
C ARG A 40 -0.01 -13.48 1.84
N VAL A 41 0.31 -13.70 0.57
CA VAL A 41 0.65 -12.62 -0.36
C VAL A 41 -0.63 -11.89 -0.76
N ARG A 42 -0.65 -10.57 -0.57
CA ARG A 42 -1.74 -9.70 -1.00
C ARG A 42 -1.22 -8.63 -1.97
N LEU A 43 -1.94 -8.46 -3.07
CA LEU A 43 -1.71 -7.40 -4.05
C LEU A 43 -2.91 -6.45 -4.05
N HIS A 44 -2.65 -5.18 -3.79
CA HIS A 44 -3.66 -4.13 -3.75
C HIS A 44 -3.42 -3.14 -4.89
N ARG A 45 -4.47 -2.78 -5.64
CA ARG A 45 -4.42 -1.65 -6.56
C ARG A 45 -4.64 -0.35 -5.79
N LEU A 46 -3.83 0.67 -6.07
CA LEU A 46 -4.01 2.01 -5.55
C LEU A 46 -5.26 2.64 -6.17
N ALA A 47 -6.18 3.10 -5.33
CA ALA A 47 -7.32 3.89 -5.73
C ALA A 47 -7.10 5.33 -5.27
N ARG A 48 -7.43 6.30 -6.13
CA ARG A 48 -7.40 7.71 -5.76
C ARG A 48 -8.65 8.02 -4.93
N THR A 49 -8.47 8.30 -3.65
CA THR A 49 -9.54 8.90 -2.85
C THR A 49 -9.68 10.35 -3.28
N ALA A 50 -10.89 10.78 -3.67
CA ALA A 50 -11.14 12.19 -3.93
C ALA A 50 -10.81 12.98 -2.65
N ALA A 51 -10.07 14.08 -2.79
CA ALA A 51 -9.78 14.93 -1.64
C ALA A 51 -11.10 15.46 -1.05
N PRO A 52 -11.25 15.53 0.29
CA PRO A 52 -12.34 16.31 0.86
C PRO A 52 -12.19 17.76 0.37
N ARG A 53 -13.30 18.30 -0.13
CA ARG A 53 -13.39 19.61 -0.80
C ARG A 53 -13.26 20.76 0.20
#